data_AF-A0A4R5VK94-F1
#
_entry.id   AF-A0A4R5VK94-F1
#
_cell.length_a   1.000
_cell.length_b   1.000
_cell.length_c   1.000
_cell.angle_alpha   90.00
_cell.angle_beta   90.00
_cell.angle_gamma   90.00
#
_symmetry.space_group_name_H-M   'P 1'
#
loop_
_entity.id
_entity.type
_entity.pdbx_description
1 polymer ?
#
loop_
_entity_poly.entity_id
_entity_poly.type
_entity_poly.pdbx_seq_one_letter_code
_entity_poly.pdbx_strand_id
1 'polypeptide(L)'
;MNGGAVNWKTQRPYRGINTFLLEAGEYATFKQIQDAGGKVKKGEKSHIVVFWKWIEKENEESRDIEKIPYLRYYRVFEINNQVEGLKSKKKETTFDHDPIEKAEEIFKEYNNSPDYTFYSGRAVYYPTVDKINCPPLKDFPKAEEFYSTLFHEMIHSTGHKRRLARLGVTTQNVAFGDEVYSKEELVAEMGAAMLCGIAGIDNNTLENSASYIQSWLRSLKEDSRLVVQAAAQAQKAADYILGIEEIEEG
;
A
#
# COMPACT_ATOMS: atom_id res chain seq x y z
N MET A 1 5.68 -5.80 -15.10
CA MET A 1 5.35 -4.36 -15.04
C MET A 1 6.31 -3.75 -14.05
N ASN A 2 7.31 -2.99 -14.49
CA ASN A 2 8.33 -2.46 -13.58
C ASN A 2 8.12 -0.98 -13.32
N GLY A 3 8.08 -0.62 -12.03
CA GLY A 3 7.78 0.72 -11.53
C GLY A 3 6.28 1.05 -11.63
N GLY A 4 5.62 1.21 -10.48
CA GLY A 4 4.20 1.57 -10.40
C GLY A 4 3.85 2.91 -11.05
N ALA A 5 2.64 3.41 -10.80
CA ALA A 5 2.21 4.70 -11.30
C ALA A 5 3.06 5.85 -10.71
N VAL A 6 3.47 6.81 -11.53
CA VAL A 6 4.22 8.01 -11.08
C VAL A 6 3.57 9.29 -11.59
N ASN A 7 3.74 10.40 -10.86
CA ASN A 7 3.32 11.70 -11.35
C ASN A 7 4.31 12.24 -12.40
N TRP A 8 3.84 12.59 -13.59
CA TRP A 8 4.66 13.08 -14.70
C TRP A 8 5.48 14.34 -14.36
N LYS A 9 4.95 15.24 -13.51
CA LYS A 9 5.65 16.48 -13.19
C LYS A 9 6.78 16.23 -12.20
N THR A 10 6.50 15.53 -11.10
CA THR A 10 7.45 15.36 -9.99
C THR A 10 8.29 14.09 -10.07
N GLN A 11 7.90 13.13 -10.93
CA GLN A 11 8.46 11.78 -11.00
C GLN A 11 8.36 10.98 -9.70
N ARG A 12 7.56 11.45 -8.73
CA ARG A 12 7.31 10.70 -7.50
C ARG A 12 6.29 9.60 -7.76
N PRO A 13 6.48 8.39 -7.20
CA PRO A 13 5.48 7.34 -7.27
C PRO A 13 4.21 7.76 -6.53
N TYR A 14 3.06 7.40 -7.08
CA TYR A 14 1.81 7.46 -6.34
C TYR A 14 1.87 6.44 -5.19
N ARG A 15 1.25 6.80 -4.06
CA ARG A 15 1.34 6.04 -2.80
C ARG A 15 -0.04 5.74 -2.24
N GLY A 16 -0.09 4.81 -1.28
CA GLY A 16 -1.32 4.48 -0.55
C GLY A 16 -2.38 3.90 -1.47
N ILE A 17 -3.61 4.42 -1.38
CA ILE A 17 -4.73 3.88 -2.17
C ILE A 17 -4.51 4.01 -3.69
N ASN A 18 -3.72 5.00 -4.11
CA ASN A 18 -3.45 5.23 -5.53
C ASN A 18 -2.63 4.10 -6.17
N THR A 19 -1.87 3.34 -5.38
CA THR A 19 -1.17 2.13 -5.84
C THR A 19 -2.12 1.08 -6.40
N PHE A 20 -3.37 1.05 -5.91
CA PHE A 20 -4.41 0.12 -6.37
C PHE A 20 -5.34 0.72 -7.43
N LEU A 21 -5.40 2.04 -7.54
CA LEU A 21 -6.31 2.75 -8.46
C LEU A 21 -5.70 3.00 -9.84
N LEU A 22 -4.37 2.98 -9.95
CA LEU A 22 -3.65 3.28 -11.16
C LEU A 22 -2.83 2.07 -11.61
N GLU A 23 -2.83 1.83 -12.91
CA GLU A 23 -1.89 0.90 -13.53
C GLU A 23 -0.49 1.52 -13.57
N ALA A 24 0.52 0.69 -13.83
CA ALA A 24 1.89 1.18 -14.03
C ALA A 24 1.92 2.15 -15.23
N GLY A 25 2.36 3.38 -14.98
CA GLY A 25 2.33 4.43 -16.00
C GLY A 25 2.80 5.76 -15.48
N GLU A 26 2.74 6.78 -16.33
CA GLU A 26 3.09 8.14 -15.97
C GLU A 26 1.85 9.02 -16.14
N TYR A 27 1.43 9.70 -15.07
CA TYR A 27 0.13 10.39 -15.05
C TYR A 27 0.26 11.87 -14.70
N ALA A 28 -0.55 12.70 -15.33
CA ALA A 28 -0.63 14.13 -15.05
C ALA A 28 -2.07 14.63 -14.96
N THR A 29 -2.29 15.66 -14.13
CA THR A 29 -3.55 16.39 -14.13
C THR A 29 -3.72 17.20 -15.42
N PHE A 30 -4.96 17.53 -15.77
CA PHE A 30 -5.25 18.39 -16.92
C PHE A 30 -4.47 19.72 -16.88
N LYS A 31 -4.38 20.35 -15.70
CA LYS A 31 -3.61 21.58 -15.50
C LYS A 31 -2.12 21.38 -15.75
N GLN A 32 -1.52 20.32 -15.20
CA GLN A 32 -0.11 19.99 -15.46
C GLN A 32 0.17 19.77 -16.95
N ILE A 33 -0.78 19.17 -17.67
CA ILE A 33 -0.66 18.92 -19.12
C ILE A 33 -0.70 20.24 -19.90
N GLN A 34 -1.68 21.09 -19.61
CA GLN A 34 -1.83 22.39 -20.26
C GLN A 34 -0.64 23.32 -19.98
N ASP A 35 -0.20 23.42 -18.72
CA ASP A 35 0.94 24.24 -18.30
C ASP A 35 2.23 23.81 -19.02
N ALA A 36 2.33 22.55 -19.44
CA ALA A 36 3.46 21.98 -20.17
C ALA A 36 3.29 22.03 -21.71
N GLY A 37 2.23 22.64 -22.23
CA GLY A 37 1.96 22.75 -23.67
C GLY A 37 1.36 21.48 -24.31
N GLY A 38 0.94 20.51 -23.49
CA GLY A 38 0.28 19.29 -23.94
C GLY A 38 -1.22 19.44 -24.12
N LYS A 39 -1.84 18.43 -24.73
CA LYS A 39 -3.28 18.35 -24.93
C LYS A 39 -3.79 16.93 -24.71
N VAL A 40 -4.84 16.78 -23.92
CA VAL A 40 -5.56 15.50 -23.80
C VAL A 40 -6.28 15.20 -25.12
N LYS A 41 -6.13 13.98 -25.64
CA LYS A 41 -6.80 13.52 -26.86
C LYS A 41 -8.32 13.60 -26.67
N LYS A 42 -9.03 13.94 -27.75
CA LYS A 42 -10.48 14.13 -27.70
C LYS A 42 -11.19 12.81 -27.39
N GLY A 43 -12.00 12.78 -26.33
CA GLY A 43 -12.80 11.63 -25.94
C GLY A 43 -12.17 10.74 -24.87
N GLU A 44 -10.93 11.02 -24.46
CA GLU A 44 -10.26 10.27 -23.40
C GLU A 44 -10.92 10.45 -22.03
N LYS A 45 -10.94 9.38 -21.24
CA LYS A 45 -11.49 9.37 -19.88
C LYS A 45 -10.37 9.47 -18.85
N SER A 46 -10.52 10.38 -17.89
CA SER A 46 -9.56 10.53 -16.79
C SER A 46 -9.61 9.35 -15.82
N HIS A 47 -8.48 9.10 -15.16
CA HIS A 47 -8.38 8.28 -13.95
C HIS A 47 -8.55 9.15 -12.69
N ILE A 48 -8.96 8.54 -11.58
CA ILE A 48 -9.10 9.22 -10.30
C ILE A 48 -7.90 8.88 -9.42
N VAL A 49 -7.32 9.91 -8.80
CA VAL A 49 -6.38 9.76 -7.69
C VAL A 49 -6.93 10.44 -6.44
N VAL A 50 -6.67 9.85 -5.29
CA VAL A 50 -7.09 10.32 -3.97
C VAL A 50 -5.91 10.99 -3.28
N PHE A 51 -6.13 12.21 -2.81
CA PHE A 51 -5.23 12.91 -1.91
C PHE A 51 -5.86 12.93 -0.52
N TRP A 52 -5.09 12.52 0.47
CA TRP A 52 -5.52 12.43 1.85
C TRP A 52 -4.46 12.99 2.79
N LYS A 53 -4.86 13.89 3.70
CA LYS A 53 -4.03 14.31 4.83
C LYS A 53 -4.88 14.75 6.01
N TRP A 54 -4.27 14.78 7.19
CA TRP A 54 -4.81 15.54 8.31
C TRP A 54 -4.47 17.01 8.11
N ILE A 55 -5.46 17.89 8.27
CA ILE A 55 -5.24 19.34 8.30
C ILE A 55 -5.64 19.87 9.66
N GLU A 56 -4.91 20.89 10.11
CA GLU A 56 -5.24 21.64 11.30
C GLU A 56 -6.24 22.74 10.93
N LYS A 57 -7.36 22.79 11.65
CA LYS A 57 -8.39 23.81 11.51
C LYS A 57 -8.72 24.37 12.89
N GLU A 58 -8.73 25.68 13.01
CA GLU A 58 -9.19 26.34 14.23
C GLU A 58 -10.71 26.21 14.34
N ASN A 59 -11.17 25.77 15.51
CA ASN A 59 -12.59 25.74 15.87
C ASN A 59 -13.08 27.18 16.10
N GLU A 60 -14.13 27.58 15.38
CA GLU A 60 -14.66 28.94 15.42
C GLU A 60 -15.24 29.36 16.80
N GLU A 61 -15.66 28.38 17.62
CA GLU A 61 -16.25 28.61 18.93
C GLU A 61 -15.22 28.52 20.06
N SER A 62 -14.39 27.46 20.08
CA SER A 62 -13.44 27.22 21.18
C SER A 62 -12.05 27.84 20.95
N ARG A 63 -11.73 28.22 19.71
CA ARG A 63 -10.37 28.60 19.24
C ARG A 63 -9.31 27.50 19.39
N ASP A 64 -9.72 26.26 19.66
CA ASP A 64 -8.80 25.13 19.69
C ASP A 64 -8.44 24.69 18.27
N ILE A 65 -7.20 24.21 18.10
CA ILE A 65 -6.76 23.62 16.84
C ILE A 65 -7.21 22.16 16.80
N GLU A 66 -8.13 21.85 15.89
CA GLU A 66 -8.61 20.50 15.64
C GLU A 66 -7.92 19.90 14.42
N LYS A 67 -7.57 18.61 14.49
CA LYS A 67 -7.11 17.85 13.32
C LYS A 67 -8.29 17.21 12.62
N ILE A 68 -8.61 17.72 11.45
CA ILE A 68 -9.71 17.20 10.63
C ILE A 68 -9.18 16.43 9.41
N PRO A 69 -9.89 15.39 8.99
CA PRO A 69 -9.54 14.63 7.80
C PRO A 69 -9.82 15.42 6.52
N TYR A 70 -8.80 15.58 5.66
CA TYR A 70 -8.95 16.21 4.34
C TYR A 70 -8.77 15.18 3.23
N LEU A 71 -9.86 14.91 2.52
CA LEU A 71 -9.91 13.98 1.40
C LEU A 71 -10.31 14.72 0.12
N ARG A 72 -9.53 14.61 -0.94
CA ARG A 72 -9.82 15.21 -2.24
C ARG A 72 -9.48 14.28 -3.38
N TYR A 73 -10.30 14.30 -4.43
CA TYR A 73 -10.04 13.58 -5.67
C TYR A 73 -9.50 14.51 -6.74
N TYR A 74 -8.54 14.01 -7.51
CA TYR A 74 -8.02 14.66 -8.71
C TYR A 74 -8.21 13.75 -9.92
N ARG A 75 -8.38 14.38 -11.09
CA ARG A 75 -8.44 13.69 -12.37
C ARG A 75 -7.08 13.75 -13.04
N VAL A 76 -6.56 12.60 -13.41
CA VAL A 76 -5.28 12.45 -14.10
C VAL A 76 -5.45 11.68 -15.41
N PHE A 77 -4.52 11.88 -16.33
CA PHE A 77 -4.45 11.23 -17.63
C PHE A 77 -3.07 10.60 -17.80
N GLU A 78 -3.02 9.41 -18.38
CA GLU A 78 -1.77 8.71 -18.67
C GLU A 78 -1.10 9.35 -19.90
N ILE A 79 0.20 9.59 -19.78
CA ILE A 79 0.95 10.47 -20.69
C ILE A 79 1.18 9.84 -22.06
N ASN A 80 1.46 8.54 -22.11
CA ASN A 80 1.86 7.87 -23.35
C ASN A 80 0.67 7.60 -24.27
N ASN A 81 -0.49 7.28 -23.72
CA ASN A 81 -1.66 6.88 -24.52
C ASN A 81 -2.75 7.98 -24.61
N GLN A 82 -2.96 8.81 -23.60
CA GLN A 82 -4.07 9.79 -23.56
C GLN A 82 -3.68 11.23 -23.92
N VAL A 83 -2.39 11.54 -23.99
CA VAL A 83 -1.90 12.92 -24.16
C VAL A 83 -1.08 13.08 -25.44
N GLU A 84 -1.25 14.23 -26.10
CA GLU A 84 -0.45 14.70 -27.22
C GLU A 84 0.43 15.88 -26.78
N GLY A 85 1.60 16.02 -27.41
CA GLY A 85 2.50 17.16 -27.17
C GLY A 85 3.38 17.04 -25.93
N LEU A 86 3.26 15.97 -25.13
CA LEU A 86 4.18 15.65 -24.04
C LEU A 86 4.95 14.36 -24.31
N LYS A 87 6.14 14.25 -23.74
CA LYS A 87 6.95 13.03 -23.73
C LYS A 87 7.00 12.46 -22.33
N SER A 88 7.06 11.14 -22.24
CA SER A 88 7.33 10.48 -20.97
C SER A 88 8.69 10.90 -20.42
N LYS A 89 8.76 11.12 -19.11
CA LYS A 89 10.03 11.33 -18.38
C LYS A 89 10.43 10.09 -17.59
N LYS A 90 9.55 9.08 -17.51
CA LYS A 90 9.83 7.82 -16.85
C LYS A 90 11.02 7.18 -17.53
N LYS A 91 12.13 7.00 -16.79
CA LYS A 91 13.22 6.14 -17.25
C LYS A 91 12.68 4.72 -17.25
N GLU A 92 12.89 3.97 -18.32
CA GLU A 92 12.61 2.53 -18.33
C GLU A 92 13.51 1.86 -17.29
N THR A 93 12.97 1.65 -16.10
CA THR A 93 13.58 0.76 -15.10
C THR A 93 13.03 -0.62 -15.38
N THR A 94 13.78 -1.44 -16.11
CA THR A 94 13.59 -2.88 -16.09
C THR A 94 14.34 -3.40 -14.88
N PHE A 95 13.63 -3.66 -13.78
CA PHE A 95 14.16 -4.55 -12.76
C PHE A 95 14.12 -5.97 -13.33
N ASP A 96 15.27 -6.42 -13.83
CA ASP A 96 15.49 -7.81 -14.25
C ASP A 96 15.93 -8.60 -13.01
N HIS A 97 15.04 -8.70 -12.02
CA HIS A 97 15.26 -9.48 -10.80
C HIS A 97 14.40 -10.73 -10.83
N ASP A 98 14.90 -11.81 -10.24
CA ASP A 98 14.06 -12.98 -9.97
C ASP A 98 13.03 -12.60 -8.88
N PRO A 99 11.72 -12.73 -9.13
CA PRO A 99 10.70 -12.30 -8.17
C PRO A 99 10.80 -12.96 -6.79
N ILE A 100 11.24 -14.22 -6.74
CA ILE A 100 11.43 -14.96 -5.50
C ILE A 100 12.69 -14.49 -4.78
N GLU A 101 13.78 -14.23 -5.51
CA GLU A 101 14.98 -13.63 -4.92
C GLU A 101 14.68 -12.26 -4.30
N LYS A 102 13.89 -11.43 -4.99
CA LYS A 102 13.48 -10.12 -4.45
C LYS A 102 12.56 -10.26 -3.24
N ALA A 103 11.67 -11.24 -3.23
CA ALA A 103 10.81 -11.50 -2.07
C ALA A 103 11.64 -11.93 -0.85
N GLU A 104 12.65 -12.78 -1.05
CA GLU A 104 13.60 -13.20 -0.03
C GLU A 104 14.46 -12.03 0.48
N GLU A 105 14.90 -11.14 -0.41
CA GLU A 105 15.61 -9.91 -0.05
C GLU A 105 14.76 -9.03 0.88
N ILE A 106 13.51 -8.75 0.52
CA ILE A 106 12.58 -7.96 1.36
C ILE A 106 12.42 -8.60 2.76
N PHE A 107 12.29 -9.93 2.82
CA PHE A 107 12.22 -10.64 4.09
C PHE A 107 13.50 -10.47 4.92
N LYS A 108 14.68 -10.68 4.32
CA LYS A 108 15.97 -10.63 5.02
C LYS A 108 16.39 -9.22 5.44
N GLU A 109 16.01 -8.21 4.68
CA GLU A 109 16.40 -6.82 4.93
C GLU A 109 15.44 -6.08 5.88
N TYR A 110 14.38 -6.75 6.37
CA TYR A 110 13.47 -6.17 7.33
C TYR A 110 14.16 -5.88 8.68
N ASN A 111 14.62 -4.64 8.83
CA ASN A 111 15.29 -4.14 10.02
C ASN A 111 14.35 -4.06 11.23
N ASN A 112 14.84 -4.43 12.42
CA ASN A 112 14.05 -4.54 13.65
C ASN A 112 12.82 -5.47 13.49
N SER A 113 12.97 -6.52 12.68
CA SER A 113 11.98 -7.58 12.51
C SER A 113 11.76 -8.37 13.81
N PRO A 114 10.57 -8.98 13.98
CA PRO A 114 10.32 -9.95 15.04
C PRO A 114 11.17 -11.22 14.87
N ASP A 115 11.20 -12.08 15.88
CA ASP A 115 11.73 -13.43 15.72
C ASP A 115 10.82 -14.27 14.81
N TYR A 116 11.40 -15.19 14.03
CA TYR A 116 10.66 -16.07 13.11
C TYR A 116 10.74 -17.54 13.55
N THR A 117 9.62 -18.26 13.41
CA THR A 117 9.59 -19.73 13.40
C THR A 117 8.89 -20.27 12.17
N PHE A 118 9.32 -21.46 11.75
CA PHE A 118 8.78 -22.15 10.58
C PHE A 118 8.14 -23.49 10.94
N TYR A 119 7.16 -23.46 11.85
CA TYR A 119 6.39 -24.64 12.21
C TYR A 119 5.16 -24.78 11.32
N SER A 120 4.90 -26.00 10.86
CA SER A 120 3.68 -26.35 10.13
C SER A 120 2.43 -25.96 10.91
N GLY A 121 1.35 -25.63 10.19
CA GLY A 121 0.09 -25.19 10.79
C GLY A 121 -0.29 -23.79 10.31
N ARG A 122 -0.53 -22.87 11.24
CA ARG A 122 -1.06 -21.53 10.93
C ARG A 122 0.07 -20.49 10.85
N ALA A 123 -0.02 -19.61 9.85
CA ALA A 123 0.73 -18.36 9.81
C ALA A 123 0.07 -17.33 10.73
N VAL A 124 0.86 -16.71 11.61
CA VAL A 124 0.38 -15.75 12.60
C VAL A 124 1.53 -14.93 13.20
N TYR A 125 1.31 -13.64 13.35
CA TYR A 125 2.07 -12.75 14.20
C TYR A 125 1.52 -12.76 15.63
N TYR A 126 2.40 -12.91 16.63
CA TYR A 126 2.09 -12.89 18.05
C TYR A 126 2.55 -11.56 18.68
N PRO A 127 1.65 -10.57 18.90
CA PRO A 127 2.03 -9.24 19.37
C PRO A 127 2.64 -9.21 20.77
N THR A 128 2.28 -10.16 21.63
CA THR A 128 2.70 -10.20 23.05
C THR A 128 4.18 -10.55 23.22
N VAL A 129 4.70 -11.38 22.32
CA VAL A 129 6.08 -11.89 22.32
C VAL A 129 6.89 -11.39 21.14
N ASP A 130 6.30 -10.54 20.28
CA ASP A 130 6.93 -9.96 19.10
C ASP A 130 7.56 -11.03 18.18
N LYS A 131 6.75 -12.01 17.76
CA LYS A 131 7.18 -13.20 17.02
C LYS A 131 6.24 -13.54 15.87
N ILE A 132 6.78 -13.96 14.73
CA ILE A 132 6.02 -14.52 13.59
C ILE A 132 6.23 -16.03 13.53
N ASN A 133 5.14 -16.79 13.39
CA ASN A 133 5.20 -18.13 12.82
C ASN A 133 4.65 -18.11 11.40
N CYS A 134 5.34 -18.73 10.45
CA CYS A 134 4.83 -19.01 9.11
C CYS A 134 5.12 -20.48 8.79
N PRO A 135 4.20 -21.27 8.20
CA PRO A 135 4.53 -22.63 7.80
C PRO A 135 5.77 -22.67 6.90
N PRO A 136 6.59 -23.73 6.96
CA PRO A 136 7.75 -23.85 6.11
C PRO A 136 7.35 -23.88 4.64
N LEU A 137 8.20 -23.38 3.74
CA LEU A 137 7.96 -23.29 2.30
C LEU A 137 7.38 -24.58 1.66
N LYS A 138 7.84 -25.75 2.13
CA LYS A 138 7.36 -27.07 1.66
C LYS A 138 5.86 -27.34 1.89
N ASP A 139 5.23 -26.59 2.79
CA ASP A 139 3.81 -26.71 3.13
C ASP A 139 2.94 -25.84 2.19
N PHE A 140 3.56 -25.01 1.34
CA PHE A 140 2.88 -24.20 0.34
C PHE A 140 3.01 -24.83 -1.05
N PRO A 141 1.98 -24.71 -1.91
CA PRO A 141 2.05 -25.23 -3.28
C PRO A 141 3.00 -24.40 -4.17
N LYS A 142 3.24 -23.14 -3.82
CA LYS A 142 4.07 -22.18 -4.55
C LYS A 142 4.86 -21.28 -3.60
N ALA A 143 6.03 -20.84 -4.05
CA ALA A 143 6.87 -19.94 -3.24
C ALA A 143 6.23 -18.55 -3.08
N GLU A 144 5.52 -18.08 -4.09
CA GLU A 144 4.80 -16.82 -4.08
C GLU A 144 3.72 -16.79 -3.00
N GLU A 145 3.04 -17.90 -2.77
CA GLU A 145 2.05 -18.02 -1.69
C GLU A 145 2.71 -17.97 -0.31
N PHE A 146 3.86 -18.64 -0.15
CA PHE A 146 4.66 -18.54 1.07
C PHE A 146 5.06 -17.09 1.37
N TYR A 147 5.63 -16.36 0.40
CA TYR A 147 6.03 -14.96 0.61
C TYR A 147 4.84 -14.03 0.80
N SER A 148 3.74 -14.24 0.09
CA SER A 148 2.51 -13.47 0.30
C SER A 148 1.97 -13.62 1.72
N THR A 149 1.95 -14.85 2.25
CA THR A 149 1.54 -15.13 3.63
C THR A 149 2.53 -14.56 4.63
N LEU A 150 3.84 -14.71 4.38
CA LEU A 150 4.88 -14.16 5.26
C LEU A 150 4.81 -12.62 5.31
N PHE A 151 4.61 -11.96 4.16
CA PHE A 151 4.47 -10.50 4.08
C PHE A 151 3.26 -9.99 4.84
N HIS A 152 2.15 -10.71 4.82
CA HIS A 152 0.97 -10.38 5.63
C HIS A 152 1.31 -10.33 7.13
N GLU A 153 1.96 -11.37 7.65
CA GLU A 153 2.37 -11.39 9.06
C GLU A 153 3.48 -10.37 9.38
N MET A 154 4.39 -10.11 8.42
CA MET A 154 5.38 -9.04 8.54
C MET A 154 4.71 -7.68 8.67
N ILE A 155 3.68 -7.39 7.87
CA ILE A 155 2.95 -6.12 7.97
C ILE A 155 2.25 -6.01 9.33
N HIS A 156 1.59 -7.06 9.81
CA HIS A 156 1.05 -7.06 11.18
C HIS A 156 2.12 -6.73 12.22
N SER A 157 3.32 -7.32 12.09
CA SER A 157 4.41 -7.05 13.02
C SER A 157 4.75 -5.57 13.10
N THR A 158 4.76 -4.83 11.99
CA THR A 158 5.06 -3.38 12.00
C THR A 158 4.12 -2.58 12.91
N GLY A 159 2.93 -3.08 13.23
CA GLY A 159 2.00 -2.44 14.16
C GLY A 159 2.40 -2.52 15.64
N HIS A 160 3.43 -3.29 16.00
CA HIS A 160 3.92 -3.41 17.38
C HIS A 160 4.28 -2.06 18.00
N LYS A 161 4.16 -1.95 19.33
CA LYS A 161 4.42 -0.72 20.11
C LYS A 161 5.83 -0.13 19.94
N ARG A 162 6.80 -0.95 19.51
CA ARG A 162 8.20 -0.53 19.26
C ARG A 162 8.44 -0.07 17.82
N ARG A 163 7.43 -0.18 16.95
CA ARG A 163 7.47 0.13 15.52
C ARG A 163 6.43 1.22 15.22
N LEU A 164 5.39 0.94 14.43
CA LEU A 164 4.36 1.93 14.06
C LEU A 164 3.24 2.08 15.09
N ALA A 165 3.24 1.26 16.15
CA ALA A 165 2.30 1.35 17.28
C ALA A 165 0.82 1.50 16.84
N ARG A 166 0.37 0.65 15.92
CA ARG A 166 -1.01 0.67 15.42
C ARG A 166 -1.97 0.10 16.46
N LEU A 167 -3.09 0.78 16.67
CA LEU A 167 -4.10 0.41 17.67
C LEU A 167 -4.63 -1.01 17.49
N GLY A 168 -4.75 -1.50 16.26
CA GLY A 168 -5.19 -2.88 15.99
C GLY A 168 -4.25 -3.97 16.50
N VAL A 169 -3.00 -3.62 16.77
CA VAL A 169 -1.97 -4.54 17.30
C VAL A 169 -1.68 -4.26 18.78
N THR A 170 -1.71 -3.00 19.21
CA THR A 170 -1.35 -2.61 20.58
C THR A 170 -2.50 -2.71 21.58
N THR A 171 -3.74 -2.70 21.11
CA THR A 171 -4.92 -2.79 21.99
C THR A 171 -5.06 -4.23 22.51
N GLN A 172 -5.17 -4.39 23.83
CA GLN A 172 -5.42 -5.70 24.42
C GLN A 172 -6.88 -6.12 24.23
N ASN A 173 -7.11 -7.42 24.12
CA ASN A 173 -8.45 -8.03 24.00
C ASN A 173 -9.26 -7.64 22.75
N VAL A 174 -8.61 -7.18 21.67
CA VAL A 174 -9.28 -7.09 20.37
C VAL A 174 -9.48 -8.51 19.85
N ALA A 175 -10.73 -8.91 19.65
CA ALA A 175 -11.11 -10.23 19.16
C ALA A 175 -11.31 -10.23 17.64
N PHE A 176 -11.18 -11.41 17.03
CA PHE A 176 -11.54 -11.63 15.64
C PHE A 176 -13.00 -11.24 15.42
N GLY A 177 -13.25 -10.31 14.48
CA GLY A 177 -14.58 -9.76 14.20
C GLY A 177 -14.85 -8.39 14.83
N ASP A 178 -13.98 -7.88 15.70
CA ASP A 178 -14.04 -6.49 16.15
C ASP A 178 -13.70 -5.53 15.00
N GLU A 179 -14.30 -4.33 15.02
CA GLU A 179 -14.07 -3.31 14.01
C GLU A 179 -12.59 -2.89 13.93
N VAL A 180 -11.92 -2.83 15.09
CA VAL A 180 -10.50 -2.49 15.21
C VAL A 180 -9.62 -3.58 14.60
N TYR A 181 -9.96 -4.85 14.81
CA TYR A 181 -9.24 -5.98 14.21
C TYR A 181 -9.42 -5.99 12.68
N SER A 182 -10.66 -5.80 12.22
CA SER A 182 -11.00 -5.80 10.80
C SER A 182 -10.25 -4.70 10.03
N LYS A 183 -10.01 -3.54 10.65
CA LYS A 183 -9.18 -2.47 10.08
C LYS A 183 -7.70 -2.86 9.99
N GLU A 184 -7.17 -3.59 10.97
CA GLU A 184 -5.77 -4.04 10.98
C GLU A 184 -5.52 -5.15 9.95
N GLU A 185 -6.46 -6.08 9.77
CA GLU A 185 -6.41 -7.07 8.69
C GLU A 185 -6.39 -6.39 7.32
N LEU A 186 -7.22 -5.36 7.12
CA LEU A 186 -7.21 -4.58 5.89
C LEU A 186 -5.83 -3.92 5.63
N VAL A 187 -5.19 -3.40 6.68
CA VAL A 187 -3.83 -2.86 6.59
C VAL A 187 -2.82 -3.96 6.22
N ALA A 188 -2.92 -5.13 6.83
CA ALA A 188 -2.05 -6.27 6.55
C ALA A 188 -2.18 -6.79 5.13
N GLU A 189 -3.40 -6.97 4.64
CA GLU A 189 -3.69 -7.41 3.26
C GLU A 189 -3.17 -6.41 2.23
N MET A 190 -3.49 -5.11 2.39
CA MET A 190 -3.04 -4.08 1.45
C MET A 190 -1.51 -3.94 1.48
N GLY A 191 -0.89 -4.01 2.66
CA GLY A 191 0.56 -3.93 2.81
C GLY A 191 1.27 -5.12 2.17
N ALA A 192 0.73 -6.33 2.36
CA ALA A 192 1.25 -7.54 1.74
C ALA A 192 1.15 -7.46 0.22
N ALA A 193 0.03 -6.99 -0.30
CA ALA A 193 -0.15 -6.78 -1.74
C ALA A 193 0.86 -5.77 -2.31
N MET A 194 1.17 -4.69 -1.59
CA MET A 194 2.22 -3.74 -1.99
C MET A 194 3.60 -4.41 -2.06
N LEU A 195 3.98 -5.19 -1.04
CA LEU A 195 5.25 -5.92 -1.03
C LEU A 195 5.31 -6.98 -2.13
N CYS A 196 4.22 -7.72 -2.38
CA CYS A 196 4.10 -8.66 -3.49
C CYS A 196 4.30 -7.98 -4.85
N GLY A 197 3.70 -6.80 -5.05
CA GLY A 197 3.88 -6.02 -6.28
C GLY A 197 5.30 -5.50 -6.46
N ILE A 198 6.00 -5.17 -5.37
CA ILE A 198 7.43 -4.77 -5.41
C ILE A 198 8.32 -5.98 -5.73
N ALA A 199 8.04 -7.14 -5.14
CA ALA A 199 8.72 -8.38 -5.45
C ALA A 199 8.41 -8.88 -6.87
N GLY A 200 7.23 -8.58 -7.41
CA GLY A 200 6.78 -9.06 -8.72
C GLY A 200 6.08 -10.43 -8.68
N ILE A 201 5.50 -10.79 -7.53
CA ILE A 201 4.81 -12.09 -7.30
C ILE A 201 3.27 -11.96 -7.27
N ASP A 202 2.74 -10.75 -7.44
CA ASP A 202 1.32 -10.38 -7.33
C ASP A 202 0.40 -11.17 -8.29
N ASN A 203 0.86 -11.47 -9.50
CA ASN A 203 0.08 -12.24 -10.48
C ASN A 203 -0.09 -13.72 -10.10
N ASN A 204 0.76 -14.27 -9.23
CA ASN A 204 0.73 -15.67 -8.83
C ASN A 204 -0.09 -15.91 -7.54
N THR A 205 -0.57 -14.83 -6.90
CA THR A 205 -1.30 -14.87 -5.63
C THR A 205 -2.80 -14.56 -5.78
N LEU A 206 -3.35 -14.67 -7.00
CA LEU A 206 -4.72 -14.25 -7.34
C LEU A 206 -5.81 -15.01 -6.57
N GLU A 207 -5.60 -16.28 -6.20
CA GLU A 207 -6.57 -17.05 -5.40
C GLU A 207 -6.67 -16.53 -3.96
N ASN A 208 -5.53 -16.19 -3.34
CA ASN A 208 -5.48 -15.50 -2.05
C ASN A 208 -6.04 -14.06 -2.16
N SER A 209 -5.97 -13.45 -3.35
CA SER A 209 -6.52 -12.11 -3.60
C SER A 209 -8.04 -12.06 -3.52
N ALA A 210 -8.74 -13.18 -3.71
CA ALA A 210 -10.20 -13.23 -3.65
C ALA A 210 -10.76 -12.99 -2.23
N SER A 211 -10.10 -13.49 -1.19
CA SER A 211 -10.49 -13.21 0.20
C SER A 211 -10.24 -11.75 0.57
N TYR A 212 -9.11 -11.18 0.13
CA TYR A 212 -8.77 -9.77 0.35
C TYR A 212 -9.80 -8.84 -0.31
N ILE A 213 -10.12 -9.07 -1.58
CA ILE A 213 -11.11 -8.25 -2.32
C ILE A 213 -12.49 -8.29 -1.65
N GLN A 214 -12.91 -9.43 -1.09
CA GLN A 214 -14.19 -9.51 -0.36
C GLN A 214 -14.17 -8.71 0.95
N SER A 215 -13.06 -8.75 1.69
CA SER A 215 -12.84 -7.93 2.88
C SER A 215 -12.90 -6.44 2.53
N TRP A 216 -12.19 -6.04 1.46
CA TRP A 216 -12.15 -4.66 0.98
C TRP A 216 -13.52 -4.17 0.52
N LEU A 217 -14.26 -4.99 -0.23
CA LEU A 217 -15.61 -4.66 -0.71
C LEU A 217 -16.60 -4.45 0.44
N ARG A 218 -16.44 -5.16 1.56
CA ARG A 218 -17.27 -4.94 2.76
C ARG A 218 -16.94 -3.58 3.39
N SER A 219 -15.67 -3.32 3.66
CA SER A 219 -15.22 -2.04 4.26
C SER A 219 -15.55 -0.84 3.37
N LEU A 220 -15.43 -0.98 2.04
CA LEU A 220 -15.78 0.07 1.07
C LEU A 220 -17.27 0.43 1.10
N LYS A 221 -18.16 -0.54 1.34
CA LYS A 221 -19.61 -0.31 1.41
C LYS A 221 -20.02 0.42 2.69
N GLU A 222 -19.27 0.24 3.77
CA GLU A 222 -19.55 0.84 5.07
C GLU A 222 -19.00 2.26 5.16
N ASP A 223 -17.69 2.45 4.91
CA ASP A 223 -17.07 3.79 4.84
C ASP A 223 -15.81 3.78 3.97
N SER A 224 -15.92 4.36 2.77
CA SER A 224 -14.80 4.53 1.83
C SER A 224 -13.55 5.23 2.42
N ARG A 225 -13.70 6.03 3.48
CA ARG A 225 -12.57 6.69 4.16
C ARG A 225 -11.68 5.68 4.88
N LEU A 226 -12.26 4.59 5.39
CA LEU A 226 -11.51 3.53 6.08
C LEU A 226 -10.49 2.89 5.15
N VAL A 227 -10.85 2.68 3.88
CA VAL A 227 -9.93 2.09 2.92
C VAL A 227 -8.79 3.02 2.56
N VAL A 228 -9.06 4.34 2.45
CA VAL A 228 -8.00 5.33 2.22
C VAL A 228 -7.03 5.40 3.42
N GLN A 229 -7.57 5.35 4.64
CA GLN A 229 -6.77 5.32 5.87
C GLN A 229 -5.95 4.04 6.01
N ALA A 230 -6.56 2.87 5.73
CA ALA A 230 -5.89 1.58 5.78
C ALA A 230 -4.77 1.52 4.74
N ALA A 231 -5.02 2.00 3.50
CA ALA A 231 -3.99 2.07 2.47
C ALA A 231 -2.81 2.97 2.87
N ALA A 232 -3.07 4.08 3.57
CA ALA A 232 -2.02 4.95 4.08
C ALA A 232 -1.18 4.26 5.19
N GLN A 233 -1.82 3.50 6.09
CA GLN A 233 -1.10 2.73 7.11
C GLN A 233 -0.34 1.54 6.50
N ALA A 234 -0.91 0.87 5.50
CA ALA A 234 -0.29 -0.20 4.73
C ALA A 234 0.97 0.30 4.01
N GLN A 235 0.91 1.48 3.39
CA GLN A 235 2.07 2.11 2.78
C GLN A 235 3.18 2.34 3.82
N LYS A 236 2.86 2.94 4.97
CA LYS A 236 3.84 3.16 6.06
C LYS A 236 4.45 1.86 6.57
N ALA A 237 3.65 0.79 6.64
CA ALA A 237 4.13 -0.52 7.04
C ALA A 237 5.08 -1.14 6.02
N ALA A 238 4.73 -1.08 4.72
CA ALA A 238 5.59 -1.55 3.65
C ALA A 238 6.90 -0.73 3.59
N ASP A 239 6.81 0.61 3.71
CA ASP A 239 7.98 1.49 3.75
C ASP A 239 8.90 1.16 4.94
N TYR A 240 8.31 0.91 6.12
CA TYR A 240 9.06 0.52 7.31
C TYR A 240 9.85 -0.78 7.09
N ILE A 241 9.22 -1.78 6.46
CA ILE A 241 9.88 -3.05 6.11
C ILE A 241 11.02 -2.81 5.10
N LEU A 242 10.78 -1.97 4.09
CA LEU A 242 11.73 -1.65 3.02
C LEU A 242 12.81 -0.64 3.42
N GLY A 243 12.77 -0.08 4.63
CA GLY A 243 13.68 0.98 5.07
C GLY A 243 13.55 2.29 4.29
N ILE A 244 12.39 2.58 3.72
CA ILE A 244 12.13 3.80 2.95
C ILE A 244 11.69 4.92 3.89
N GLU A 245 12.43 6.03 3.92
CA GLU A 245 12.02 7.23 4.64
C GLU A 245 11.02 8.06 3.80
N GLU A 246 9.95 8.52 4.45
CA GLU A 246 8.93 9.37 3.81
C GLU A 246 9.53 10.75 3.52
N ILE A 247 9.67 11.09 2.23
CA ILE A 247 9.97 12.46 1.83
C ILE A 247 8.64 13.21 1.82
N GLU A 248 8.42 14.10 2.80
CA GLU A 248 7.20 14.89 2.92
C GLU A 248 6.77 15.52 1.56
N GLU A 249 5.48 15.40 1.27
CA GLU A 249 4.85 16.05 0.12
C GLU A 249 4.53 17.51 0.47
N GLY A 250 5.25 18.44 -0.16
CA GLY A 250 4.93 19.88 -0.15
C GLY A 250 3.81 20.24 -1.11
#